data_AF-A0A7Y3F4E5-F1
#
_entry.id   AF-A0A7Y3F4E5-F1
#
_cell.length_a   1.000
_cell.length_b   1.000
_cell.length_c   1.000
_cell.angle_alpha   90.00
_cell.angle_beta   90.00
_cell.angle_gamma   90.00
#
_symmetry.space_group_name_H-M   'P 1'
#
loop_
_entity.id
_entity.type
_entity.pdbx_description
1 polymer ?
#
loop_
_entity_poly.entity_id
_entity_poly.type
_entity_poly.pdbx_seq_one_letter_code
_entity_poly.pdbx_strand_id
1 'polypeptide(L)'
;MFKYLKNDLPASIVVFFVALPLCLGIALASGAPLFSGLIAGIVGGIIVGSLSGSHIGVSGPAAGLAAIVLTAIGALGGYQNFLVAVVLGGAIQIIFSILRAGIIAYYFPSSVIKGMLTGIGIIIILKQIPHFFGYDSDPEGDFAFLQVDGQNTISEIFTTFKYISPGAALIAFIALGILILWDKVLTRKAKIFQLVQGPLVAVFLGIIFYNLTKDNTLLNISSDHLVSVPIPDTIDSFIGQFRFPNFQVIARPEIWITAFTIALVASLETLLCVEATDKLDPRKRV
;
A
#
# COMPACT_ATOMS: atom_id res chain seq x y z
N MET A 1 -17.13 24.98 6.47
CA MET A 1 -16.37 24.18 5.49
C MET A 1 -15.16 24.95 4.93
N PHE A 2 -15.30 26.14 4.33
CA PHE A 2 -14.21 26.79 3.57
C PHE A 2 -13.19 27.65 4.36
N LYS A 3 -13.26 27.70 5.69
CA LYS A 3 -12.42 28.59 6.52
C LYS A 3 -10.91 28.29 6.40
N TYR A 4 -10.54 27.06 6.08
CA TYR A 4 -9.14 26.59 6.05
C TYR A 4 -8.64 26.27 4.63
N LEU A 5 -9.39 26.62 3.59
CA LEU A 5 -9.07 26.26 2.19
C LEU A 5 -7.66 26.66 1.75
N LYS A 6 -7.15 27.80 2.24
CA LYS A 6 -5.78 28.28 1.97
C LYS A 6 -4.71 27.30 2.44
N ASN A 7 -4.97 26.54 3.50
CA ASN A 7 -4.05 25.56 4.06
C ASN A 7 -4.39 24.13 3.60
N ASP A 8 -5.68 23.82 3.45
CA ASP A 8 -6.14 22.49 3.08
C ASP A 8 -5.81 22.15 1.62
N LEU A 9 -5.87 23.13 0.71
CA LEU A 9 -5.61 22.88 -0.72
C LEU A 9 -4.12 22.56 -1.03
N PRO A 10 -3.13 23.32 -0.53
CA PRO A 10 -1.73 22.89 -0.67
C PRO A 10 -1.44 21.55 0.02
N ALA A 11 -2.05 21.29 1.19
CA ALA A 11 -1.87 20.04 1.90
C ALA A 11 -2.47 18.84 1.13
N SER A 12 -3.63 18.98 0.51
CA SER A 12 -4.25 17.91 -0.28
C SER A 12 -3.44 17.56 -1.52
N ILE A 13 -2.83 18.55 -2.19
CA ILE A 13 -1.92 18.33 -3.32
C ILE A 13 -0.69 17.52 -2.86
N VAL A 14 -0.13 17.87 -1.70
CA VAL A 14 1.00 17.13 -1.13
C VAL A 14 0.61 15.69 -0.80
N VAL A 15 -0.51 15.50 -0.09
CA VAL A 15 -1.03 14.17 0.27
C VAL A 15 -1.29 13.34 -0.99
N PHE A 16 -1.87 13.94 -2.04
CA PHE A 16 -2.11 13.27 -3.32
C PHE A 16 -0.82 12.74 -3.95
N PHE A 17 0.24 13.56 -4.04
CA PHE A 17 1.51 13.14 -4.61
C PHE A 17 2.23 12.07 -3.79
N VAL A 18 2.04 12.05 -2.46
CA VAL A 18 2.54 10.94 -1.61
C VAL A 18 1.70 9.69 -1.81
N ALA A 19 0.38 9.83 -1.87
CA ALA A 19 -0.56 8.72 -1.90
C ALA A 19 -0.51 7.94 -3.22
N LEU A 20 -0.28 8.59 -4.36
CA LEU A 20 -0.27 7.94 -5.68
C LEU A 20 0.72 6.75 -5.78
N PRO A 21 2.04 6.93 -5.57
CA PRO A 21 2.97 5.81 -5.60
C PRO A 21 2.68 4.78 -4.51
N LEU A 22 2.26 5.24 -3.32
CA LEU A 22 1.94 4.35 -2.20
C LEU A 22 0.76 3.43 -2.53
N CYS A 23 -0.31 3.95 -3.15
CA CYS A 23 -1.48 3.17 -3.54
C CYS A 23 -1.13 2.09 -4.56
N LEU A 24 -0.27 2.42 -5.54
CA LEU A 24 0.20 1.47 -6.54
C LEU A 24 1.09 0.38 -5.92
N GLY A 25 2.06 0.78 -5.09
CA GLY A 25 2.96 -0.16 -4.42
C GLY A 25 2.23 -1.11 -3.47
N ILE A 26 1.25 -0.61 -2.71
CA ILE A 26 0.46 -1.48 -1.82
C ILE A 26 -0.44 -2.43 -2.61
N ALA A 27 -1.04 -1.98 -3.73
CA ALA A 27 -1.83 -2.89 -4.58
C ALA A 27 -0.96 -4.01 -5.18
N LEU A 28 0.23 -3.65 -5.65
CA LEU A 28 1.24 -4.58 -6.16
C LEU A 28 1.63 -5.61 -5.09
N ALA A 29 2.04 -5.14 -3.92
CA ALA A 29 2.38 -5.99 -2.78
C ALA A 29 1.21 -6.85 -2.28
N SER A 30 -0.02 -6.46 -2.57
CA SER A 30 -1.22 -7.23 -2.22
C SER A 30 -1.59 -8.28 -3.27
N GLY A 31 -0.86 -8.38 -4.40
CA GLY A 31 -1.24 -9.18 -5.57
C GLY A 31 -2.57 -8.77 -6.18
N ALA A 32 -3.02 -7.54 -5.92
CA ALA A 32 -4.26 -7.00 -6.45
C ALA A 32 -3.98 -6.25 -7.76
N PRO A 33 -4.97 -6.09 -8.65
CA PRO A 33 -4.82 -5.23 -9.82
C PRO A 33 -4.38 -3.82 -9.39
N LEU A 34 -3.33 -3.26 -10.00
CA LEU A 34 -2.77 -1.95 -9.61
C LEU A 34 -3.83 -0.83 -9.55
N PHE A 35 -4.77 -0.84 -10.50
CA PHE A 35 -5.88 0.11 -10.55
C PHE A 35 -6.77 0.08 -9.29
N SER A 36 -6.87 -1.06 -8.62
CA SER A 36 -7.65 -1.19 -7.38
C SER A 36 -7.07 -0.38 -6.21
N GLY A 37 -5.74 -0.22 -6.16
CA GLY A 37 -5.09 0.63 -5.16
C GLY A 37 -5.49 2.10 -5.33
N LEU A 38 -5.54 2.57 -6.58
CA LEU A 38 -6.01 3.92 -6.91
C LEU A 38 -7.48 4.10 -6.54
N ILE A 39 -8.34 3.14 -6.89
CA ILE A 39 -9.76 3.16 -6.52
C ILE A 39 -9.90 3.24 -4.99
N ALA A 40 -9.20 2.38 -4.25
CA ALA A 40 -9.24 2.37 -2.79
C ALA A 40 -8.76 3.69 -2.17
N GLY A 41 -7.71 4.32 -2.74
CA GLY A 41 -7.24 5.64 -2.30
C GLY A 41 -8.26 6.74 -2.57
N ILE A 42 -8.88 6.77 -3.75
CA ILE A 42 -9.88 7.77 -4.12
C ILE A 42 -11.14 7.61 -3.28
N VAL A 43 -11.70 6.40 -3.24
CA VAL A 43 -12.95 6.10 -2.51
C VAL A 43 -12.74 6.26 -1.01
N GLY A 44 -11.63 5.76 -0.46
CA GLY A 44 -11.27 5.93 0.94
C GLY A 44 -11.12 7.41 1.31
N GLY A 45 -10.36 8.18 0.54
CA GLY A 45 -10.17 9.61 0.77
C GLY A 45 -11.47 10.42 0.74
N ILE A 46 -12.39 10.13 -0.18
CA ILE A 46 -13.66 10.85 -0.30
C ILE A 46 -14.67 10.41 0.76
N ILE A 47 -14.92 9.10 0.89
CA ILE A 47 -15.98 8.58 1.77
C ILE A 47 -15.54 8.70 3.24
N VAL A 48 -14.34 8.25 3.58
CA VAL A 48 -13.87 8.31 4.98
C VAL A 48 -13.55 9.75 5.37
N GLY A 49 -12.98 10.54 4.46
CA GLY A 49 -12.72 11.97 4.70
C GLY A 49 -13.99 12.78 4.95
N SER A 50 -15.11 12.42 4.32
CA SER A 50 -16.40 13.10 4.53
C SER A 50 -17.16 12.60 5.77
N LEU A 51 -16.98 11.35 6.19
CA LEU A 51 -17.75 10.73 7.28
C LEU A 51 -17.01 10.59 8.62
N SER A 52 -15.68 10.54 8.65
CA SER A 52 -14.94 10.10 9.86
C SER A 52 -14.90 11.11 11.01
N GLY A 53 -15.09 12.41 10.75
CA GLY A 53 -14.89 13.48 11.74
C GLY A 53 -13.41 13.77 12.07
N SER A 54 -12.45 12.93 11.65
CA SER A 54 -11.02 13.20 11.81
C SER A 54 -10.53 14.23 10.80
N HIS A 55 -10.18 15.42 11.30
CA HIS A 55 -9.88 16.59 10.46
C HIS A 55 -8.52 16.55 9.76
N ILE A 56 -7.63 15.66 10.21
CA ILE A 56 -6.29 15.48 9.62
C ILE A 56 -6.04 14.02 9.20
N GLY A 57 -7.03 13.15 9.37
CA GLY A 57 -6.96 11.75 8.94
C GLY A 57 -7.00 11.62 7.42
N VAL A 58 -6.21 10.68 6.90
CA VAL A 58 -6.20 10.31 5.49
C VAL A 58 -6.46 8.80 5.40
N SER A 59 -7.26 8.38 4.44
CA SER A 59 -7.62 6.97 4.24
C SER A 59 -7.23 6.51 2.83
N GLY A 60 -6.79 5.26 2.74
CA GLY A 60 -6.36 4.60 1.51
C GLY A 60 -5.89 3.16 1.79
N PRO A 61 -5.24 2.49 0.82
CA PRO A 61 -4.67 1.17 1.03
C PRO A 61 -3.67 1.16 2.20
N ALA A 62 -3.76 0.16 3.07
CA ALA A 62 -2.88 0.03 4.24
C ALA A 62 -1.82 -1.03 3.99
N ALA A 63 -0.54 -0.68 4.19
CA ALA A 63 0.58 -1.60 4.01
C ALA A 63 0.47 -2.82 4.94
N GLY A 64 -0.04 -2.63 6.17
CA GLY A 64 -0.23 -3.72 7.14
C GLY A 64 -1.26 -4.77 6.74
N LEU A 65 -2.14 -4.45 5.78
CA LEU A 65 -3.11 -5.40 5.24
C LEU A 65 -2.62 -6.10 3.98
N ALA A 66 -1.51 -5.67 3.36
CA ALA A 66 -1.09 -6.19 2.05
C ALA A 66 -0.91 -7.72 2.06
N ALA A 67 -0.26 -8.26 3.11
CA ALA A 67 -0.08 -9.70 3.25
C ALA A 67 -1.37 -10.48 3.44
N ILE A 68 -2.31 -9.92 4.20
CA ILE A 68 -3.65 -10.52 4.41
C ILE A 68 -4.42 -10.51 3.10
N VAL A 69 -4.35 -9.42 2.33
CA VAL A 69 -5.03 -9.30 1.05
C VAL A 69 -4.45 -10.29 0.04
N LEU A 70 -3.13 -10.41 -0.07
CA LEU A 70 -2.53 -11.37 -1.00
C LEU A 70 -2.95 -12.81 -0.67
N THR A 71 -2.76 -13.21 0.59
CA THR A 71 -3.13 -14.57 1.03
C THR A 71 -4.62 -14.83 0.82
N ALA A 72 -5.48 -13.85 1.07
CA ALA A 72 -6.91 -13.95 0.80
C ALA A 72 -7.24 -14.09 -0.70
N ILE A 73 -6.61 -13.30 -1.57
CA ILE A 73 -6.83 -13.39 -3.02
C ILE A 73 -6.46 -14.80 -3.52
N GLY A 74 -5.32 -15.33 -3.10
CA GLY A 74 -4.89 -16.69 -3.43
C GLY A 74 -5.85 -17.75 -2.89
N ALA A 75 -6.13 -17.73 -1.59
CA ALA A 75 -6.94 -18.75 -0.91
C ALA A 75 -8.41 -18.77 -1.37
N LEU A 76 -8.98 -17.62 -1.72
CA LEU A 76 -10.37 -17.52 -2.17
C LEU A 76 -10.55 -17.85 -3.65
N GLY A 77 -9.46 -18.10 -4.38
CA GLY A 77 -9.49 -18.45 -5.80
C GLY A 77 -9.65 -17.24 -6.73
N GLY A 78 -9.12 -16.07 -6.32
CA GLY A 78 -9.01 -14.89 -7.17
C GLY A 78 -9.61 -13.61 -6.59
N TYR A 79 -9.25 -12.50 -7.22
CA TYR A 79 -9.57 -11.14 -6.77
C TYR A 79 -11.09 -10.87 -6.64
N GLN A 80 -11.91 -11.37 -7.57
CA GLN A 80 -13.37 -11.15 -7.53
C GLN A 80 -14.06 -11.85 -6.36
N ASN A 81 -13.53 -12.99 -5.90
CA ASN A 81 -14.04 -13.67 -4.71
C ASN A 81 -13.60 -12.93 -3.45
N PHE A 82 -12.35 -12.43 -3.42
CA PHE A 82 -11.85 -11.55 -2.37
C PHE A 82 -12.70 -10.27 -2.22
N LEU A 83 -13.14 -9.64 -3.32
CA LEU A 83 -14.03 -8.48 -3.27
C LEU A 83 -15.33 -8.75 -2.49
N VAL A 84 -15.86 -9.97 -2.52
CA VAL A 84 -17.03 -10.35 -1.71
C VAL A 84 -16.69 -10.27 -0.22
N ALA A 85 -15.52 -10.80 0.18
CA ALA A 85 -15.05 -10.70 1.55
C ALA A 85 -14.82 -9.24 1.98
N VAL A 86 -14.37 -8.36 1.09
CA VAL A 86 -14.23 -6.91 1.37
C VAL A 86 -15.60 -6.25 1.61
N VAL A 87 -16.60 -6.54 0.77
CA VAL A 87 -17.96 -6.01 0.94
C VAL A 87 -18.56 -6.48 2.27
N LEU A 88 -18.46 -7.78 2.56
CA LEU A 88 -18.94 -8.35 3.83
C LEU A 88 -18.16 -7.79 5.03
N GLY A 89 -16.85 -7.61 4.89
CA GLY A 89 -16.02 -6.99 5.92
C GLY A 89 -16.47 -5.57 6.25
N GLY A 90 -16.76 -4.75 5.23
CA GLY A 90 -17.36 -3.43 5.41
C GLY A 90 -18.72 -3.48 6.10
N ALA A 91 -19.59 -4.43 5.74
CA ALA A 91 -20.86 -4.63 6.42
C ALA A 91 -20.68 -5.00 7.90
N ILE A 92 -19.72 -5.89 8.21
CA ILE A 92 -19.36 -6.25 9.58
C ILE A 92 -18.83 -5.03 10.34
N GLN A 93 -18.02 -4.17 9.72
CA GLN A 93 -17.54 -2.93 10.34
C GLN A 93 -18.67 -1.93 10.64
N ILE A 94 -19.68 -1.86 9.77
CA ILE A 94 -20.89 -1.08 10.06
C ILE A 94 -21.61 -1.68 11.29
N ILE A 95 -21.74 -2.99 11.39
CA ILE A 95 -22.31 -3.65 12.59
C ILE A 95 -21.47 -3.31 13.83
N PHE A 96 -20.14 -3.38 13.75
CA PHE A 96 -19.24 -2.98 14.83
C PHE A 96 -19.47 -1.53 15.28
N SER A 97 -19.71 -0.61 14.34
CA SER A 97 -20.01 0.79 14.67
C SER A 97 -21.34 0.94 15.42
N ILE A 98 -22.39 0.21 15.01
CA ILE A 98 -23.71 0.22 15.66
C ILE A 98 -23.61 -0.34 17.08
N LEU A 99 -22.85 -1.42 17.24
CA LEU A 99 -22.56 -2.04 18.54
C LEU A 99 -21.57 -1.25 19.40
N ARG A 100 -21.00 -0.15 18.88
CA ARG A 100 -19.96 0.66 19.53
C ARG A 100 -18.74 -0.18 19.93
N ALA A 101 -18.40 -1.18 19.12
CA ALA A 101 -17.26 -2.08 19.34
C ALA A 101 -15.89 -1.39 19.21
N GLY A 102 -15.84 -0.12 18.81
CA GLY A 102 -14.61 0.69 18.80
C GLY A 102 -13.92 0.80 20.16
N ILE A 103 -14.64 0.58 21.27
CA ILE A 103 -14.06 0.54 22.61
C ILE A 103 -13.00 -0.56 22.76
N ILE A 104 -13.06 -1.62 21.93
CA ILE A 104 -12.13 -2.74 21.96
C ILE A 104 -10.68 -2.28 21.72
N ALA A 105 -10.45 -1.21 20.92
CA ALA A 105 -9.10 -0.70 20.68
C ALA A 105 -8.37 -0.27 21.97
N TYR A 106 -9.09 0.21 22.99
CA TYR A 106 -8.48 0.58 24.27
C TYR A 106 -7.96 -0.62 25.08
N TYR A 107 -8.39 -1.83 24.75
CA TYR A 107 -7.94 -3.05 25.41
C TYR A 107 -6.73 -3.69 24.73
N PHE A 108 -6.34 -3.22 23.53
CA PHE A 108 -5.14 -3.73 22.85
C PHE A 108 -3.88 -3.13 23.49
N PRO A 109 -3.01 -3.97 24.08
CA PRO A 109 -1.78 -3.46 24.68
C PRO A 109 -0.92 -2.78 23.62
N SER A 110 -0.34 -1.62 23.95
CA SER A 110 0.57 -0.91 23.05
C SER A 110 1.78 -1.76 22.62
N SER A 111 2.17 -2.75 23.42
CA SER A 111 3.19 -3.75 23.07
C SER A 111 2.79 -4.65 21.91
N VAL A 112 1.53 -5.08 21.83
CA VAL A 112 1.01 -5.92 20.73
C VAL A 112 1.02 -5.15 19.42
N ILE A 113 0.55 -3.90 19.45
CA ILE A 113 0.52 -3.02 18.28
C ILE A 113 1.94 -2.76 17.76
N LYS A 114 2.86 -2.40 18.66
CA LYS A 114 4.28 -2.20 18.30
C LYS A 114 4.90 -3.47 17.73
N GLY A 115 4.61 -4.64 18.32
CA GLY A 115 5.07 -5.94 17.83
C GLY A 115 4.55 -6.23 16.42
N MET A 116 3.26 -6.02 16.18
CA MET A 116 2.62 -6.21 14.87
C MET A 116 3.23 -5.29 13.80
N LEU A 117 3.31 -3.98 14.06
CA LEU A 117 3.89 -3.00 13.13
C LEU A 117 5.38 -3.26 12.86
N THR A 118 6.14 -3.65 13.89
CA THR A 118 7.56 -4.03 13.74
C THR A 118 7.70 -5.29 12.89
N GLY A 119 6.89 -6.30 13.13
CA GLY A 119 6.88 -7.54 12.34
C GLY A 119 6.56 -7.29 10.88
N ILE A 120 5.50 -6.52 10.59
CA ILE A 120 5.13 -6.11 9.23
C ILE A 120 6.27 -5.33 8.58
N GLY A 121 6.86 -4.35 9.29
CA GLY A 121 7.98 -3.57 8.78
C GLY A 121 9.20 -4.41 8.43
N ILE A 122 9.57 -5.37 9.29
CA ILE A 122 10.66 -6.33 9.04
C ILE A 122 10.33 -7.18 7.81
N ILE A 123 9.12 -7.72 7.71
CA ILE A 123 8.70 -8.54 6.57
C ILE A 123 8.81 -7.75 5.26
N ILE A 124 8.31 -6.51 5.23
CA ILE A 124 8.40 -5.63 4.05
C ILE A 124 9.88 -5.39 3.69
N ILE A 125 10.74 -5.05 4.66
CA ILE A 125 12.17 -4.83 4.40
C ILE A 125 12.80 -6.08 3.80
N LEU A 126 12.58 -7.25 4.40
CA LEU A 126 13.18 -8.50 3.96
C LEU A 126 12.74 -8.86 2.54
N LYS A 127 11.46 -8.68 2.22
CA LYS A 127 10.90 -9.00 0.89
C LYS A 127 11.26 -7.96 -0.18
N GLN A 128 11.60 -6.73 0.20
CA GLN A 128 12.03 -5.70 -0.75
C GLN A 128 13.53 -5.79 -1.09
N ILE A 129 14.35 -6.50 -0.31
CA ILE A 129 15.78 -6.68 -0.60
C ILE A 129 16.03 -7.39 -1.95
N PRO A 130 15.38 -8.53 -2.26
CA PRO A 130 15.50 -9.16 -3.58
C PRO A 130 15.18 -8.22 -4.74
N HIS A 131 14.02 -7.55 -4.70
CA HIS A 131 13.62 -6.58 -5.72
C HIS A 131 14.58 -5.38 -5.81
N PHE A 132 15.15 -4.92 -4.68
CA PHE A 132 16.15 -3.86 -4.65
C PHE A 132 17.38 -4.19 -5.51
N PHE A 133 17.79 -5.46 -5.54
CA PHE A 133 18.91 -5.93 -6.37
C PHE A 133 18.46 -6.54 -7.71
N GLY A 134 17.17 -6.49 -8.04
CA GLY A 134 16.60 -7.02 -9.27
C GLY A 134 16.62 -8.55 -9.35
N TYR A 135 16.50 -9.23 -8.21
CA TYR A 135 16.25 -10.66 -8.15
C TYR A 135 14.75 -10.90 -7.94
N ASP A 136 14.12 -11.61 -8.88
CA ASP A 136 12.68 -11.88 -8.92
C ASP A 136 12.45 -13.39 -9.02
N SER A 137 12.71 -14.12 -7.93
CA SER A 137 12.31 -15.54 -7.82
C SER A 137 10.81 -15.70 -7.62
N ASP A 138 10.18 -14.72 -6.98
CA ASP A 138 8.80 -14.78 -6.52
C ASP A 138 7.96 -13.59 -7.02
N PRO A 139 6.64 -13.80 -7.23
CA PRO A 139 5.73 -12.68 -7.47
C PRO A 139 5.80 -11.66 -6.33
N GLU A 140 5.93 -10.38 -6.69
CA GLU A 140 5.90 -9.30 -5.70
C GLU A 140 4.64 -9.42 -4.83
N GLY A 141 4.87 -9.52 -3.53
CA GLY A 141 3.84 -9.74 -2.53
C GLY A 141 3.95 -11.05 -1.78
N ASP A 142 4.64 -12.10 -2.24
CA ASP A 142 4.72 -13.34 -1.44
C ASP A 142 5.35 -13.08 -0.07
N PHE A 143 4.53 -13.04 0.98
CA PHE A 143 4.95 -12.80 2.37
C PHE A 143 5.14 -14.09 3.16
N ALA A 144 4.96 -15.26 2.55
CA ALA A 144 5.24 -16.53 3.21
C ALA A 144 6.74 -16.64 3.53
N PHE A 145 7.04 -17.16 4.72
CA PHE A 145 8.43 -17.43 5.11
C PHE A 145 8.99 -18.63 4.35
N LEU A 146 8.17 -19.65 4.12
CA LEU A 146 8.50 -20.83 3.32
C LEU A 146 7.82 -20.68 1.97
N GLN A 147 8.62 -20.74 0.91
CA GLN A 147 8.18 -20.54 -0.47
C GLN A 147 7.95 -21.87 -1.18
N VAL A 148 7.18 -21.81 -2.27
CA VAL A 148 6.79 -23.00 -3.05
C VAL A 148 8.00 -23.60 -3.78
N ASP A 149 9.01 -22.80 -4.08
CA ASP A 149 10.28 -23.21 -4.68
C ASP A 149 11.22 -23.93 -3.68
N GLY A 150 10.81 -24.05 -2.41
CA GLY A 150 11.57 -24.67 -1.33
C GLY A 150 12.58 -23.73 -0.66
N GLN A 151 12.66 -22.47 -1.09
CA GLN A 151 13.43 -21.43 -0.42
C GLN A 151 12.64 -20.82 0.74
N ASN A 152 13.34 -20.03 1.54
CA ASN A 152 12.74 -19.13 2.51
C ASN A 152 13.27 -17.71 2.31
N THR A 153 12.61 -16.75 2.94
CA THR A 153 12.98 -15.33 2.87
C THR A 153 14.47 -15.08 3.16
N ILE A 154 15.09 -15.87 4.03
CA ILE A 154 16.53 -15.72 4.36
C ILE A 154 17.40 -16.28 3.24
N SER A 155 17.09 -17.47 2.71
CA SER A 155 17.86 -18.05 1.62
C SER A 155 17.76 -17.22 0.35
N GLU A 156 16.61 -16.61 0.07
CA GLU A 156 16.46 -15.68 -1.06
C GLU A 156 17.39 -14.48 -0.96
N ILE A 157 17.57 -13.90 0.23
CA ILE A 157 18.51 -12.81 0.44
C ILE A 157 19.93 -13.26 0.07
N PHE A 158 20.33 -14.48 0.46
CA PHE A 158 21.62 -15.03 0.07
C PHE A 158 21.71 -15.31 -1.44
N THR A 159 20.64 -15.77 -2.07
CA THR A 159 20.56 -16.02 -3.51
C THR A 159 20.59 -14.73 -4.32
N THR A 160 19.99 -13.66 -3.80
CA THR A 160 19.98 -12.31 -4.38
C THR A 160 21.39 -11.80 -4.64
N PHE A 161 22.32 -12.01 -3.69
CA PHE A 161 23.72 -11.61 -3.86
C PHE A 161 24.45 -12.34 -4.99
N LYS A 162 23.91 -13.46 -5.48
CA LYS A 162 24.45 -14.20 -6.64
C LYS A 162 23.89 -13.71 -7.97
N TYR A 163 22.68 -13.14 -7.97
CA TYR A 163 21.94 -12.75 -9.17
C TYR A 163 21.56 -11.27 -9.13
N ILE A 164 22.55 -10.40 -8.92
CA ILE A 164 22.32 -8.96 -8.88
C ILE A 164 22.15 -8.44 -10.31
N SER A 165 21.05 -7.74 -10.57
CA SER A 165 20.87 -6.88 -11.73
C SER A 165 21.48 -5.50 -11.45
N PRO A 166 22.58 -5.11 -12.12
CA PRO A 166 23.25 -3.83 -11.85
C PRO A 166 22.36 -2.62 -12.11
N GLY A 167 21.50 -2.69 -13.12
CA GLY A 167 20.53 -1.63 -13.44
C GLY A 167 19.52 -1.40 -12.31
N ALA A 168 18.90 -2.48 -11.82
CA ALA A 168 17.93 -2.44 -10.72
C ALA A 168 18.57 -1.94 -9.41
N ALA A 169 19.73 -2.49 -9.05
CA ALA A 169 20.46 -2.07 -7.85
C ALA A 169 20.85 -0.58 -7.91
N LEU A 170 21.36 -0.11 -9.05
CA LEU A 170 21.75 1.28 -9.21
C LEU A 170 20.57 2.24 -9.04
N ILE A 171 19.44 1.97 -9.70
CA ILE A 171 18.27 2.84 -9.57
C ILE A 171 17.68 2.78 -8.16
N ALA A 172 17.71 1.62 -7.50
CA ALA A 172 17.25 1.46 -6.13
C ALA A 172 18.10 2.26 -5.13
N PHE A 173 19.43 2.26 -5.27
CA PHE A 173 20.31 3.12 -4.48
C PHE A 173 20.09 4.62 -4.76
N ILE A 174 19.88 5.00 -6.02
CA ILE A 174 19.54 6.38 -6.39
C ILE A 174 18.22 6.80 -5.73
N ALA A 175 17.18 5.97 -5.83
CA ALA A 175 15.87 6.21 -5.22
C ALA A 175 15.98 6.34 -3.70
N LEU A 176 16.69 5.43 -3.02
CA LEU A 176 16.93 5.50 -1.58
C LEU A 176 17.68 6.78 -1.19
N GLY A 177 18.71 7.15 -1.97
CA GLY A 177 19.45 8.40 -1.79
C GLY A 177 18.56 9.63 -1.92
N ILE A 178 17.66 9.66 -2.91
CA ILE A 178 16.66 10.72 -3.09
C ILE A 178 15.76 10.80 -1.87
N LEU A 179 15.18 9.68 -1.42
CA LEU A 179 14.27 9.66 -0.27
C LEU A 179 14.94 10.19 1.00
N ILE A 180 16.16 9.74 1.29
CA ILE A 180 16.93 10.19 2.47
C ILE A 180 17.30 11.67 2.36
N LEU A 181 17.76 12.11 1.19
CA LEU A 181 18.14 13.52 0.95
C LEU A 181 16.93 14.44 1.06
N TRP A 182 15.79 14.02 0.52
CA TRP A 182 14.56 14.80 0.54
C TRP A 182 14.09 15.02 1.96
N ASP A 183 13.89 13.93 2.71
CA ASP A 183 13.34 13.95 4.06
C ASP A 183 14.26 14.67 5.05
N LYS A 184 15.56 14.35 5.06
CA LYS A 184 16.50 14.90 6.04
C LYS A 184 16.95 16.33 5.73
N VAL A 185 17.10 16.69 4.45
CA VAL A 185 17.78 17.93 4.04
C VAL A 185 16.86 18.88 3.28
N LEU A 186 16.25 18.43 2.18
CA LEU A 186 15.59 19.35 1.24
C LEU A 186 14.26 19.89 1.77
N THR A 187 13.43 19.06 2.40
CA THR A 187 12.14 19.47 2.99
C THR A 187 12.30 20.59 4.03
N ARG A 188 13.48 20.69 4.66
CA ARG A 188 13.82 21.73 5.65
C ARG A 188 14.36 23.02 5.02
N LYS A 189 14.87 22.98 3.78
CA LYS A 189 15.53 24.13 3.13
C LYS A 189 14.58 25.08 2.42
N ALA A 190 13.52 24.58 1.79
CA ALA A 190 12.60 25.44 1.05
C ALA A 190 11.19 24.85 0.95
N LYS A 191 10.19 25.74 0.84
CA LYS A 191 8.77 25.36 0.69
C LYS A 191 8.48 24.56 -0.58
N ILE A 192 9.28 24.74 -1.65
CA ILE A 192 9.09 23.98 -2.88
C ILE A 192 9.33 22.48 -2.69
N PHE A 193 10.25 22.10 -1.79
CA PHE A 193 10.52 20.70 -1.44
C PHE A 193 9.48 20.10 -0.48
N GLN A 194 8.60 20.93 0.08
CA GLN A 194 7.41 20.45 0.82
C GLN A 194 6.26 20.14 -0.15
N LEU A 195 6.20 20.87 -1.28
CA LEU A 195 5.20 20.66 -2.32
C LEU A 195 5.55 19.46 -3.20
N VAL A 196 6.79 19.41 -3.70
CA VAL A 196 7.31 18.29 -4.50
C VAL A 196 7.87 17.23 -3.56
N GLN A 197 7.27 16.05 -3.59
CA GLN A 197 7.57 14.96 -2.65
C GLN A 197 8.68 14.05 -3.17
N GLY A 198 9.56 13.60 -2.26
CA GLY A 198 10.70 12.73 -2.58
C GLY A 198 10.33 11.46 -3.35
N PRO A 199 9.26 10.73 -2.97
CA PRO A 199 8.79 9.56 -3.72
C PRO A 199 8.46 9.85 -5.19
N LEU A 200 7.84 11.01 -5.47
CA LEU A 200 7.50 11.38 -6.85
C LEU A 200 8.76 11.64 -7.68
N VAL A 201 9.77 12.29 -7.08
CA VAL A 201 11.06 12.54 -7.73
C VAL A 201 11.82 11.23 -8.00
N ALA A 202 11.76 10.29 -7.05
CA ALA A 202 12.33 8.96 -7.23
C ALA A 202 11.68 8.21 -8.40
N VAL A 203 10.34 8.21 -8.49
CA VAL A 203 9.61 7.63 -9.63
C VAL A 203 9.98 8.32 -10.94
N PHE A 204 10.00 9.65 -10.96
CA PHE A 204 10.33 10.42 -12.16
C PHE A 204 11.74 10.13 -12.67
N LEU A 205 12.73 10.09 -11.78
CA LEU A 205 14.10 9.73 -12.13
C LEU A 205 14.23 8.25 -12.53
N GLY A 206 13.42 7.35 -11.94
CA GLY A 206 13.29 5.96 -12.38
C GLY A 206 12.83 5.84 -13.83
N ILE A 207 11.79 6.60 -14.22
CA ILE A 207 11.29 6.64 -15.60
C ILE A 207 12.37 7.15 -16.56
N ILE A 208 13.09 8.21 -16.19
CA ILE A 208 14.19 8.74 -17.01
C ILE A 208 15.30 7.69 -17.14
N PHE A 209 15.71 7.08 -16.03
CA PHE A 209 16.75 6.05 -16.01
C PHE A 209 16.39 4.89 -16.96
N TYR A 210 15.19 4.33 -16.81
CA TYR A 210 14.69 3.25 -17.66
C TYR A 210 14.73 3.61 -19.15
N ASN A 211 14.25 4.80 -19.53
CA ASN A 211 14.22 5.22 -20.93
C ASN A 211 15.62 5.40 -21.54
N LEU A 212 16.62 5.77 -20.73
CA LEU A 212 18.00 5.92 -21.16
C LEU A 212 18.77 4.59 -21.18
N THR A 213 18.41 3.63 -20.33
CA THR A 213 19.15 2.37 -20.17
C THR A 213 18.49 1.16 -20.83
N LYS A 214 17.27 1.28 -21.36
CA LYS A 214 16.53 0.17 -22.01
C LYS A 214 17.31 -0.58 -23.09
N ASP A 215 18.17 0.13 -23.83
CA ASP A 215 18.97 -0.45 -24.93
C ASP A 215 20.35 -0.98 -24.45
N ASN A 216 20.68 -0.82 -23.17
CA ASN A 216 21.96 -1.20 -22.59
C ASN A 216 21.90 -2.61 -21.97
N THR A 217 22.78 -3.51 -22.40
CA THR A 217 22.79 -4.91 -21.95
C THR A 217 23.07 -5.11 -20.45
N LEU A 218 23.72 -4.17 -19.77
CA LEU A 218 24.08 -4.27 -18.35
C LEU A 218 23.15 -3.49 -17.41
N LEU A 219 22.59 -2.38 -17.89
CA LEU A 219 21.80 -1.44 -17.08
C LEU A 219 20.31 -1.47 -17.40
N ASN A 220 19.89 -2.31 -18.36
CA ASN A 220 18.47 -2.51 -18.62
C ASN A 220 17.77 -3.11 -17.40
N ILE A 221 16.52 -2.71 -17.21
CA ILE A 221 15.64 -3.22 -16.17
C ILE A 221 14.64 -4.14 -16.87
N SER A 222 14.53 -5.40 -16.41
CA SER A 222 13.54 -6.34 -16.96
C SER A 222 12.13 -5.75 -16.88
N SER A 223 11.28 -6.11 -17.83
CA SER A 223 9.86 -5.76 -17.81
C SER A 223 9.15 -6.21 -16.53
N ASP A 224 9.65 -7.27 -15.89
CA ASP A 224 9.08 -7.84 -14.66
C ASP A 224 9.24 -6.89 -13.46
N HIS A 225 10.28 -6.04 -13.48
CA HIS A 225 10.52 -5.03 -12.44
C HIS A 225 9.77 -3.70 -12.71
N LEU A 226 8.98 -3.61 -13.77
CA LEU A 226 8.22 -2.41 -14.10
C LEU A 226 6.81 -2.49 -13.55
N VAL A 227 6.42 -1.47 -12.81
CA VAL A 227 5.02 -1.29 -12.37
C VAL A 227 4.16 -0.91 -13.58
N SER A 228 3.59 -1.93 -14.22
CA SER A 228 2.80 -1.80 -15.44
C SER A 228 1.34 -1.47 -15.13
N VAL A 229 1.05 -0.18 -14.91
CA VAL A 229 -0.33 0.28 -14.77
C VAL A 229 -1.02 0.15 -16.13
N PRO A 230 -2.15 -0.57 -16.23
CA PRO A 230 -2.86 -0.72 -17.50
C PRO A 230 -3.37 0.66 -17.98
N ILE A 231 -2.82 1.16 -19.09
CA ILE A 231 -3.24 2.40 -19.72
C ILE A 231 -4.33 2.04 -20.75
N PRO A 232 -5.59 2.46 -20.54
CA PRO A 232 -6.66 2.09 -21.47
C PRO A 232 -6.62 2.98 -22.71
N ASP A 233 -6.56 2.35 -23.88
CA ASP A 233 -6.61 3.05 -25.18
C ASP A 233 -8.03 3.52 -25.55
N THR A 234 -9.06 2.91 -24.95
CA THR A 234 -10.48 3.19 -25.21
C THR A 234 -11.27 3.29 -23.91
N ILE A 235 -12.43 3.95 -23.97
CA ILE A 235 -13.36 4.06 -22.83
C ILE A 235 -13.83 2.66 -22.39
N ASP A 236 -14.05 1.74 -23.33
CA ASP A 236 -14.43 0.36 -23.01
C ASP A 236 -13.32 -0.40 -22.27
N SER A 237 -12.05 -0.16 -22.66
CA SER A 237 -10.89 -0.71 -21.95
C SER A 237 -10.80 -0.16 -20.52
N PHE A 238 -11.06 1.14 -20.33
CA PHE A 238 -11.10 1.77 -19.01
C PHE A 238 -12.20 1.17 -18.12
N ILE A 239 -13.42 1.02 -18.65
CA ILE A 239 -14.53 0.40 -17.91
C ILE A 239 -14.22 -1.07 -17.60
N GLY A 240 -13.56 -1.77 -18.52
CA GLY A 240 -13.13 -3.16 -18.34
C GLY A 240 -12.11 -3.39 -17.22
N GLN A 241 -11.44 -2.33 -16.72
CA GLN A 241 -10.55 -2.43 -15.56
C GLN A 241 -11.31 -2.59 -14.23
N PHE A 242 -12.57 -2.16 -14.18
CA PHE A 242 -13.40 -2.33 -13.00
C PHE A 242 -13.79 -3.80 -12.85
N ARG A 243 -13.43 -4.38 -11.71
CA ARG A 243 -13.80 -5.75 -11.32
C ARG A 243 -14.88 -5.69 -10.26
N PHE A 244 -15.92 -6.48 -10.44
CA PHE A 244 -17.04 -6.57 -9.50
C PHE A 244 -16.97 -7.87 -8.67
N PRO A 245 -17.50 -7.85 -7.43
CA PRO A 245 -17.55 -9.02 -6.56
C PRO A 245 -18.38 -10.16 -7.17
N ASN A 246 -17.86 -11.38 -7.07
CA ASN A 246 -18.57 -12.58 -7.50
C ASN A 246 -19.46 -13.13 -6.38
N PHE A 247 -20.69 -12.63 -6.24
CA PHE A 247 -21.57 -13.05 -5.14
C PHE A 247 -21.99 -14.54 -5.14
N GLN A 248 -21.66 -15.33 -6.17
CA GLN A 248 -21.94 -16.77 -6.17
C GLN A 248 -21.21 -17.51 -5.04
N VAL A 249 -20.07 -16.97 -4.57
CA VAL A 249 -19.26 -17.58 -3.51
C VAL A 249 -19.66 -17.16 -2.11
N ILE A 250 -20.69 -16.31 -1.94
CA ILE A 250 -21.06 -15.72 -0.64
C ILE A 250 -21.38 -16.76 0.44
N ALA A 251 -21.86 -17.94 0.05
CA ALA A 251 -22.21 -19.01 0.99
C ALA A 251 -20.99 -19.79 1.51
N ARG A 252 -19.79 -19.58 0.93
CA ARG A 252 -18.57 -20.30 1.32
C ARG A 252 -18.07 -19.84 2.69
N PRO A 253 -17.81 -20.75 3.65
CA PRO A 253 -17.32 -20.38 4.97
C PRO A 253 -16.02 -19.58 4.95
N GLU A 254 -15.10 -19.90 4.02
CA GLU A 254 -13.81 -19.21 3.90
C GLU A 254 -13.98 -17.70 3.65
N ILE A 255 -15.00 -17.31 2.88
CA ILE A 255 -15.29 -15.91 2.57
C ILE A 255 -15.65 -15.14 3.85
N TRP A 256 -16.46 -15.74 4.73
CA TRP A 256 -16.87 -15.12 5.99
C TRP A 256 -15.73 -15.03 6.98
N ILE A 257 -14.87 -16.06 7.05
CA ILE A 257 -13.66 -16.03 7.89
C ILE A 257 -12.74 -14.90 7.43
N THR A 258 -12.47 -14.80 6.13
CA THR A 258 -11.65 -13.72 5.58
C THR A 258 -12.29 -12.35 5.79
N ALA A 259 -13.61 -12.21 5.57
CA ALA A 259 -14.33 -10.96 5.79
C ALA A 259 -14.24 -10.49 7.24
N PHE A 260 -14.43 -11.39 8.20
CA PHE A 260 -14.30 -11.09 9.62
C PHE A 260 -12.87 -10.71 10.00
N THR A 261 -11.86 -11.44 9.51
CA THR A 261 -10.44 -11.12 9.74
C THR A 261 -10.10 -9.73 9.21
N ILE A 262 -10.49 -9.40 7.98
CA ILE A 262 -10.28 -8.07 7.40
C ILE A 262 -11.01 -7.01 8.23
N ALA A 263 -12.28 -7.23 8.58
CA ALA A 263 -13.05 -6.29 9.38
C ALA A 263 -12.39 -6.01 10.72
N LEU A 264 -11.88 -7.04 11.41
CA LEU A 264 -11.22 -6.89 12.70
C LEU A 264 -9.90 -6.13 12.57
N VAL A 265 -8.98 -6.60 11.72
CA VAL A 265 -7.64 -6.02 11.59
C VAL A 265 -7.72 -4.58 11.03
N ALA A 266 -8.55 -4.35 10.01
CA ALA A 266 -8.73 -3.02 9.44
C ALA A 266 -9.35 -2.03 10.44
N SER A 267 -10.27 -2.49 11.30
CA SER A 267 -10.84 -1.64 12.36
C SER A 267 -9.80 -1.26 13.40
N LEU A 268 -8.95 -2.22 13.81
CA LEU A 268 -7.88 -1.96 14.78
C LEU A 268 -6.86 -0.96 14.21
N GLU A 269 -6.37 -1.19 13.00
CA GLU A 269 -5.47 -0.25 12.32
C GLU A 269 -6.08 1.15 12.21
N THR A 270 -7.36 1.24 11.82
CA THR A 270 -8.06 2.53 11.70
C THR A 270 -8.16 3.25 13.04
N LEU A 271 -8.48 2.54 14.12
CA LEU A 271 -8.59 3.12 15.47
C LEU A 271 -7.23 3.62 15.98
N LEU A 272 -6.14 2.93 15.64
CA LEU A 272 -4.77 3.34 15.98
C LEU A 272 -4.32 4.55 15.17
N CYS A 273 -4.65 4.59 13.88
CA CYS A 273 -4.42 5.78 13.06
C CYS A 273 -5.18 6.98 13.62
N VAL A 274 -6.43 6.78 14.05
CA VAL A 274 -7.24 7.80 14.71
C VAL A 274 -6.56 8.30 15.98
N GLU A 275 -6.12 7.41 16.88
CA GLU A 275 -5.41 7.81 18.10
C GLU A 275 -4.11 8.57 17.82
N ALA A 276 -3.35 8.14 16.81
CA ALA A 276 -2.15 8.84 16.37
C ALA A 276 -2.48 10.23 15.80
N THR A 277 -3.55 10.35 14.99
CA THR A 277 -4.00 11.65 14.49
C THR A 277 -4.53 12.55 15.59
N ASP A 278 -5.21 12.03 16.60
CA ASP A 278 -5.71 12.84 17.73
C ASP A 278 -4.55 13.44 18.54
N LYS A 279 -3.45 12.69 18.72
CA LYS A 279 -2.21 13.20 19.34
C LYS A 279 -1.54 14.31 18.53
N LEU A 280 -1.76 14.35 17.21
CA LEU A 280 -1.22 15.36 16.30
C LEU A 280 -2.15 16.58 16.14
N ASP A 281 -3.46 16.43 16.32
CA ASP A 281 -4.41 17.55 16.24
C ASP A 281 -4.35 18.40 17.52
N PRO A 282 -3.85 19.65 17.46
CA PRO A 282 -3.75 20.51 18.64
C PRO A 282 -5.12 20.80 19.28
N ARG A 283 -6.22 20.57 18.56
CA ARG A 283 -7.59 20.82 19.01
C ARG A 283 -8.32 19.55 19.46
N LYS A 284 -7.72 18.36 19.35
CA LYS A 284 -8.31 17.05 19.73
C LYS A 284 -9.77 16.88 19.29
N ARG A 285 -10.02 17.01 17.98
CA ARG A 285 -11.38 17.04 17.41
C ARG A 285 -11.87 15.67 16.96
N VAL A 286 -11.26 14.58 17.41
CA VAL A 286 -11.62 13.20 17.04
C VAL A 286 -12.32 12.49 18.19
#